data_AF-A0A7X2MLR6-F1
#
_entry.id   AF-A0A7X2MLR6-F1
#
_cell.length_a   1.000
_cell.length_b   1.000
_cell.length_c   1.000
_cell.angle_alpha   90.00
_cell.angle_beta   90.00
_cell.angle_gamma   90.00
#
_symmetry.space_group_name_H-M   'P 1'
#
loop_
_entity.id
_entity.type
_entity.pdbx_description
1 polymer ?
#
loop_
_entity_poly.entity_id
_entity_poly.type
_entity_poly.pdbx_seq_one_letter_code
_entity_poly.pdbx_strand_id
1 'polypeptide(L)'
;LGSDSLPVDGKDSVLELATLQALETLRFSVPMWYPDYDGLYWSDGRTLDVEGGDYQVIEYLRIADKIARRVRLLAIARIADRTLNSTPGSIAAAQQSFAKPLREMSQSVQISGIRFPGEVKSPRDGDVSISWKSAKQVEIYIVMRPVESPKEITVGLLLDTSLDSTEEAA
;
A
#
# COMPACT_ATOMS: atom_id res chain seq x y z
N LEU A 1 9.43 3.90 28.41
CA LEU A 1 10.79 3.89 27.84
C LEU A 1 10.71 4.65 26.53
N GLY A 2 11.03 5.94 26.59
CA GLY A 2 11.16 6.89 25.48
C GLY A 2 11.97 8.05 26.08
N SER A 3 13.04 8.46 25.41
CA SER A 3 13.83 9.60 25.86
C SER A 3 13.35 10.81 25.09
N ASP A 4 12.96 11.87 25.80
CA ASP A 4 12.51 13.14 25.19
C ASP A 4 13.70 13.95 24.64
N SER A 5 14.92 13.47 24.86
CA SER A 5 16.15 14.08 24.32
C SER A 5 16.23 13.88 22.81
N LEU A 6 16.21 14.99 22.07
CA LEU A 6 16.42 14.95 20.63
C LEU A 6 17.80 14.39 20.27
N PRO A 7 17.93 13.69 19.12
CA PRO A 7 19.21 13.17 18.67
C PRO A 7 20.23 14.30 18.48
N VAL A 8 21.47 14.07 18.89
CA VAL A 8 22.61 14.97 18.65
C VAL A 8 23.60 14.34 17.68
N ASP A 9 24.32 15.16 16.94
CA ASP A 9 25.40 14.72 16.05
C ASP A 9 26.71 14.44 16.83
N GLY A 10 27.78 14.08 16.10
CA GLY A 10 29.09 13.82 16.69
C GLY A 10 29.81 15.06 17.28
N LYS A 11 29.19 16.23 17.22
CA LYS A 11 29.64 17.50 17.81
C LYS A 11 28.64 18.03 18.85
N ASP A 12 27.77 17.16 19.37
CA ASP A 12 26.71 17.48 20.34
C ASP A 12 25.70 18.55 19.86
N SER A 13 25.61 18.78 18.54
CA SER A 13 24.61 19.68 17.96
C SER A 13 23.29 18.94 17.78
N VAL A 14 22.20 19.53 18.24
CA VAL A 14 20.86 18.95 18.13
C VAL A 14 20.45 18.85 16.66
N LEU A 15 19.94 17.69 16.27
CA LEU A 15 19.44 17.46 14.93
C LEU A 15 18.14 18.24 14.69
N GLU A 16 18.15 19.12 13.69
CA GLU A 16 17.00 19.95 13.36
C GLU A 16 16.04 19.27 12.36
N LEU A 17 14.74 19.55 12.50
CA LEU A 17 13.72 19.04 11.58
C LEU A 17 13.95 19.49 10.13
N ALA A 18 14.44 20.71 9.91
CA ALA A 18 14.77 21.23 8.58
C ALA A 18 15.87 20.41 7.89
N THR A 19 16.86 19.93 8.66
CA THR A 19 17.92 19.06 8.14
C THR A 19 17.33 17.72 7.71
N LEU A 20 16.41 17.16 8.51
CA LEU A 20 15.74 15.91 8.19
C LEU A 20 14.86 16.02 6.94
N GLN A 21 14.13 17.11 6.75
CA GLN A 21 13.35 17.38 5.53
C GLN A 21 14.24 17.47 4.28
N ALA A 22 15.41 18.12 4.40
CA ALA A 22 16.37 18.19 3.30
C ALA A 22 16.92 16.81 2.93
N LEU A 23 17.25 15.97 3.92
CA LEU A 23 17.68 14.60 3.70
C LEU A 23 16.56 13.73 3.11
N GLU A 24 15.33 13.89 3.57
CA GLU A 24 14.16 13.19 3.03
C GLU A 24 13.95 13.51 1.54
N THR A 25 14.09 14.78 1.17
CA THR A 25 14.04 15.24 -0.24
C THR A 25 15.14 14.58 -1.08
N LEU A 26 16.29 14.28 -0.48
CA LEU A 26 17.39 13.53 -1.08
C LEU A 26 17.22 12.01 -0.99
N ARG A 27 16.02 11.53 -0.67
CA ARG A 27 15.60 10.11 -0.60
C ARG A 27 16.23 9.32 0.55
N PHE A 28 16.71 9.99 1.58
CA PHE A 28 17.03 9.30 2.82
C PHE A 28 15.74 9.07 3.60
N SER A 29 15.53 7.84 4.06
CA SER A 29 14.60 7.64 5.16
C SER A 29 15.22 8.30 6.40
N VAL A 30 14.43 9.04 7.18
CA VAL A 30 14.91 9.79 8.35
C VAL A 30 14.05 9.52 9.58
N PRO A 31 14.57 9.71 10.81
CA PRO A 31 13.72 9.75 12.00
C PRO A 31 12.77 10.96 11.95
N MET A 32 11.65 10.87 12.65
CA MET A 32 10.66 11.95 12.79
C MET A 32 10.14 12.00 14.23
N TRP A 33 9.87 13.19 14.74
CA TRP A 33 9.23 13.40 16.04
C TRP A 33 8.22 14.54 15.95
N TYR A 34 7.26 14.55 16.88
CA TYR A 34 6.25 15.60 16.97
C TYR A 34 6.27 16.18 18.39
N PRO A 35 6.25 17.52 18.56
CA PRO A 35 6.39 18.15 19.88
C PRO A 35 5.40 17.63 20.94
N ASP A 36 4.18 17.31 20.52
CA ASP A 36 3.08 16.90 21.41
C ASP A 36 2.76 15.39 21.31
N TYR A 37 3.66 14.59 20.71
CA TYR A 37 3.47 13.15 20.55
C TYR A 37 4.74 12.39 20.94
N ASP A 38 4.66 11.63 22.03
CA ASP A 38 5.79 10.93 22.63
C ASP A 38 6.42 9.91 21.65
N GLY A 39 7.72 10.04 21.43
CA GLY A 39 8.53 9.04 20.75
C GLY A 39 9.26 9.52 19.49
N LEU A 40 10.16 8.65 19.03
CA LEU A 40 10.85 8.78 17.75
C LEU A 40 10.25 7.78 16.76
N TYR A 41 9.82 8.30 15.62
CA TYR A 41 9.20 7.59 14.51
C TYR A 41 10.11 7.60 13.29
N TRP A 42 9.65 7.01 12.20
CA TRP A 42 10.29 7.09 10.90
C TRP A 42 9.42 7.90 9.94
N SER A 43 10.09 8.63 9.05
CA SER A 43 9.49 9.18 7.84
C SER A 43 9.05 8.06 6.88
N ASP A 44 8.63 8.45 5.67
CA ASP A 44 8.38 7.48 4.60
C ASP A 44 9.56 6.53 4.39
N GLY A 45 9.23 5.25 4.15
CA GLY A 45 10.21 4.24 3.78
C GLY A 45 10.60 4.36 2.31
N ARG A 46 11.38 5.40 1.98
CA ARG A 46 11.84 5.65 0.61
C ARG A 46 12.73 4.51 0.11
N THR A 47 12.54 4.14 -1.14
CA THR A 47 13.39 3.18 -1.85
C THR A 47 14.42 3.92 -2.72
N LEU A 48 15.33 3.17 -3.33
CA LEU A 48 16.28 3.70 -4.31
C LEU A 48 15.73 3.72 -5.74
N ASP A 49 14.41 3.74 -5.91
CA ASP A 49 13.77 3.86 -7.22
C ASP A 49 14.02 5.25 -7.83
N VAL A 50 13.90 5.34 -9.16
CA VAL A 50 14.08 6.59 -9.91
C VAL A 50 12.93 7.57 -9.64
N GLU A 51 13.12 8.84 -10.02
CA GLU A 51 12.04 9.82 -9.89
C GLU A 51 10.88 9.48 -10.83
N GLY A 52 9.65 9.47 -10.33
CA GLY A 52 8.46 9.06 -11.06
C GLY A 52 8.31 7.54 -11.23
N GLY A 53 9.17 6.74 -10.60
CA GLY A 53 9.03 5.29 -10.57
C GLY A 53 7.81 4.81 -9.78
N ASP A 54 7.37 3.58 -10.05
CA ASP A 54 6.18 3.00 -9.40
C ASP A 54 6.45 2.57 -7.94
N TYR A 55 7.72 2.37 -7.55
CA TYR A 55 8.11 1.75 -6.29
C TYR A 55 8.98 2.65 -5.42
N GLN A 56 8.77 3.97 -5.47
CA GLN A 56 9.50 4.96 -4.67
C GLN A 56 9.35 4.79 -3.15
N VAL A 57 8.31 4.09 -2.70
CA VAL A 57 8.01 3.85 -1.30
C VAL A 57 7.82 2.36 -1.03
N ILE A 58 8.31 1.90 0.12
CA ILE A 58 8.38 0.48 0.49
C ILE A 58 6.99 -0.13 0.69
N GLU A 59 5.99 0.69 1.04
CA GLU A 59 4.61 0.28 1.29
C GLU A 59 3.98 -0.35 0.05
N TYR A 60 4.26 0.20 -1.14
CA TYR A 60 3.77 -0.37 -2.40
C TYR A 60 4.61 -1.56 -2.86
N LEU A 61 5.93 -1.47 -2.73
CA LEU A 61 6.85 -2.54 -3.14
C LEU A 61 6.57 -3.84 -2.38
N ARG A 62 6.40 -3.77 -1.05
CA ARG A 62 6.16 -4.97 -0.23
C ARG A 62 4.85 -5.67 -0.56
N ILE A 63 3.81 -4.92 -0.93
CA ILE A 63 2.52 -5.48 -1.37
C ILE A 63 2.71 -6.18 -2.72
N ALA A 64 3.40 -5.55 -3.67
CA ALA A 64 3.72 -6.12 -4.98
C ALA A 64 4.48 -7.44 -4.85
N ASP A 65 5.56 -7.46 -4.08
CA ASP A 65 6.40 -8.64 -3.83
C ASP A 65 5.62 -9.79 -3.19
N LYS A 66 4.70 -9.47 -2.27
CA LYS A 66 3.84 -10.45 -1.62
C LYS A 66 2.87 -11.08 -2.61
N ILE A 67 2.25 -10.29 -3.48
CA ILE A 67 1.37 -10.79 -4.55
C ILE A 67 2.16 -11.66 -5.52
N ALA A 68 3.30 -11.18 -6.01
CA ALA A 68 4.18 -11.90 -6.94
C ALA A 68 4.58 -13.27 -6.38
N ARG A 69 4.95 -13.34 -5.09
CA ARG A 69 5.29 -14.61 -4.43
C ARG A 69 4.11 -15.59 -4.38
N ARG A 70 2.88 -15.12 -4.10
CA ARG A 70 1.67 -15.96 -4.07
C ARG A 70 1.27 -16.44 -5.47
N VAL A 71 1.29 -15.54 -6.46
CA VAL A 71 0.98 -15.85 -7.85
C VAL A 71 1.99 -16.87 -8.42
N ARG A 72 3.28 -16.71 -8.11
CA ARG A 72 4.32 -17.64 -8.57
C ARG A 72 4.03 -19.09 -8.17
N LEU A 73 3.58 -19.33 -6.95
CA LEU A 73 3.22 -20.68 -6.49
C LEU A 73 2.06 -21.28 -7.29
N LEU A 74 1.05 -20.47 -7.63
CA LEU A 74 -0.05 -20.89 -8.50
C LEU A 74 0.46 -21.20 -9.92
N ALA A 75 1.36 -20.37 -10.45
CA ALA A 75 1.88 -20.53 -11.81
C ALA A 75 2.73 -21.80 -11.96
N ILE A 76 3.58 -22.12 -10.97
CA ILE A 76 4.41 -23.34 -10.98
C ILE A 76 3.53 -24.59 -11.09
N ALA A 77 2.41 -24.63 -10.36
CA ALA A 77 1.48 -25.77 -10.41
C ALA A 77 0.79 -25.95 -11.78
N ARG A 78 0.86 -24.96 -12.67
CA ARG A 78 0.25 -25.01 -14.01
C ARG A 78 1.23 -25.43 -15.11
N ILE A 79 2.51 -25.62 -14.80
CA ILE A 79 3.49 -26.06 -15.80
C ILE A 79 3.11 -27.47 -16.29
N ALA A 80 2.94 -27.62 -17.60
CA ALA A 80 2.51 -28.85 -18.27
C ALA A 80 1.14 -29.40 -17.84
N ASP A 81 0.32 -28.59 -17.15
CA ASP A 81 -1.05 -28.93 -16.79
C ASP A 81 -2.01 -28.58 -17.94
N ARG A 82 -2.62 -29.61 -18.55
CA ARG A 82 -3.56 -29.44 -19.68
C ARG A 82 -4.85 -28.72 -19.31
N THR A 83 -5.17 -28.58 -18.01
CA THR A 83 -6.34 -27.81 -17.58
C THR A 83 -6.17 -26.32 -17.79
N LEU A 84 -4.93 -25.82 -17.93
CA LEU A 84 -4.61 -24.51 -18.48
C LEU A 84 -4.30 -24.65 -19.97
N ASN A 85 -5.22 -24.21 -20.82
CA ASN A 85 -5.11 -24.25 -22.28
C ASN A 85 -5.72 -22.99 -22.92
N SER A 86 -5.70 -22.91 -24.25
CA SER A 86 -6.12 -21.73 -25.01
C SER A 86 -7.63 -21.64 -25.23
N THR A 87 -8.44 -22.55 -24.69
CA THR A 87 -9.90 -22.45 -24.82
C THR A 87 -10.44 -21.33 -23.92
N PRO A 88 -11.52 -20.62 -24.32
CA PRO A 88 -12.08 -19.52 -23.53
C PRO A 88 -12.46 -19.92 -22.09
N GLY A 89 -13.04 -21.11 -21.92
CA GLY A 89 -13.44 -21.61 -20.60
C GLY A 89 -12.25 -21.87 -19.67
N SER A 90 -11.16 -22.45 -20.21
CA SER A 90 -9.92 -22.65 -19.45
C SER A 90 -9.28 -21.33 -19.05
N ILE A 91 -9.20 -20.38 -19.98
CA ILE A 91 -8.65 -19.03 -19.72
C ILE A 91 -9.46 -18.33 -18.62
N ALA A 92 -10.79 -18.32 -18.72
CA ALA A 92 -11.65 -17.69 -17.71
C ALA A 92 -11.47 -18.31 -16.31
N ALA A 93 -11.43 -19.65 -16.23
CA ALA A 93 -11.20 -20.35 -14.97
C ALA A 93 -9.80 -20.04 -14.40
N ALA A 94 -8.79 -19.98 -15.25
CA ALA A 94 -7.42 -19.64 -14.86
C ALA A 94 -7.31 -18.19 -14.39
N GLN A 95 -7.94 -17.22 -15.07
CA GLN A 95 -8.00 -15.82 -14.64
C GLN A 95 -8.61 -15.71 -13.24
N GLN A 96 -9.71 -16.41 -12.98
CA GLN A 96 -10.30 -16.47 -11.64
C GLN A 96 -9.35 -17.07 -10.62
N SER A 97 -8.62 -18.14 -10.97
CA SER A 97 -7.63 -18.78 -10.09
C SER A 97 -6.46 -17.85 -9.77
N PHE A 98 -5.87 -17.18 -10.76
CA PHE A 98 -4.75 -16.25 -10.60
C PHE A 98 -5.15 -14.94 -9.91
N ALA A 99 -6.44 -14.54 -9.95
CA ALA A 99 -6.96 -13.42 -9.18
C ALA A 99 -7.23 -13.77 -7.70
N LYS A 100 -7.13 -15.05 -7.29
CA LYS A 100 -7.36 -15.48 -5.91
C LYS A 100 -6.49 -14.74 -4.87
N PRO A 101 -5.17 -14.58 -5.06
CA PRO A 101 -4.34 -13.84 -4.10
C PRO A 101 -4.79 -12.40 -3.91
N LEU A 102 -5.22 -11.73 -4.98
CA LEU A 102 -5.74 -10.35 -4.91
C LEU A 102 -7.05 -10.30 -4.10
N ARG A 103 -7.98 -11.23 -4.34
CA ARG A 103 -9.24 -11.31 -3.57
C ARG A 103 -9.01 -11.61 -2.09
N GLU A 104 -8.06 -12.47 -1.76
CA GLU A 104 -7.71 -12.75 -0.36
C GLU A 104 -7.09 -11.52 0.31
N MET A 105 -6.21 -10.81 -0.39
CA MET A 105 -5.55 -9.61 0.12
C MET A 105 -6.46 -8.38 0.15
N SER A 106 -7.62 -8.41 -0.51
CA SER A 106 -8.60 -7.32 -0.46
C SER A 106 -9.60 -7.43 0.68
N GLN A 107 -9.62 -8.54 1.40
CA GLN A 107 -10.53 -8.73 2.52
C GLN A 107 -10.02 -8.00 3.76
N SER A 108 -10.92 -7.26 4.42
CA SER A 108 -10.65 -6.73 5.76
C SER A 108 -10.71 -7.86 6.78
N VAL A 109 -9.78 -7.86 7.74
CA VAL A 109 -9.74 -8.83 8.84
C VAL A 109 -10.11 -8.13 10.14
N GLN A 110 -10.89 -8.79 11.00
CA GLN A 110 -11.20 -8.29 12.34
C GLN A 110 -10.50 -9.13 13.40
N ILE A 111 -9.71 -8.51 14.26
CA ILE A 111 -9.00 -9.17 15.37
C ILE A 111 -9.34 -8.39 16.64
N SER A 112 -9.89 -9.07 17.64
CA SER A 112 -10.27 -8.44 18.92
C SER A 112 -11.16 -7.20 18.77
N GLY A 113 -12.09 -7.22 17.82
CA GLY A 113 -13.00 -6.10 17.54
C GLY A 113 -12.41 -5.02 16.63
N ILE A 114 -11.09 -4.97 16.44
CA ILE A 114 -10.42 -3.99 15.57
C ILE A 114 -10.44 -4.48 14.12
N ARG A 115 -10.98 -3.65 13.22
CA ARG A 115 -11.03 -3.94 11.77
C ARG A 115 -9.78 -3.41 11.09
N PHE A 116 -9.02 -4.31 10.48
CA PHE A 116 -7.89 -4.00 9.61
C PHE A 116 -8.36 -4.02 8.14
N PRO A 117 -8.10 -2.98 7.35
CA PRO A 117 -8.42 -2.98 5.93
C PRO A 117 -7.58 -4.02 5.18
N GLY A 118 -8.05 -4.40 3.99
CA GLY A 118 -7.25 -5.19 3.05
C GLY A 118 -6.03 -4.41 2.56
N GLU A 119 -5.03 -5.12 2.05
CA GLU A 119 -3.80 -4.52 1.51
C GLU A 119 -4.03 -3.95 0.09
N VAL A 120 -4.94 -4.56 -0.66
CA VAL A 120 -5.31 -4.14 -2.02
C VAL A 120 -6.81 -3.98 -2.18
N LYS A 121 -7.24 -3.21 -3.17
CA LYS A 121 -8.63 -3.15 -3.61
C LYS A 121 -9.00 -4.46 -4.29
N SER A 122 -10.29 -4.79 -4.26
CA SER A 122 -10.82 -5.96 -4.96
C SER A 122 -10.43 -5.92 -6.45
N PRO A 123 -9.95 -7.04 -7.03
CA PRO A 123 -9.63 -7.08 -8.44
C PRO A 123 -10.90 -6.91 -9.29
N ARG A 124 -10.74 -6.27 -10.44
CA ARG A 124 -11.76 -6.02 -11.46
C ARG A 124 -11.61 -7.01 -12.60
N ASP A 125 -12.66 -7.16 -13.40
CA ASP A 125 -12.58 -7.90 -14.64
C ASP A 125 -11.50 -7.28 -15.55
N GLY A 126 -10.65 -8.14 -16.12
CA GLY A 126 -9.50 -7.73 -16.94
C GLY A 126 -8.22 -7.46 -16.16
N ASP A 127 -8.23 -7.37 -14.83
CA ASP A 127 -7.01 -7.21 -14.03
C ASP A 127 -6.09 -8.43 -14.12
N VAL A 128 -6.62 -9.59 -14.47
CA VAL A 128 -5.82 -10.76 -14.84
C VAL A 128 -6.09 -11.09 -16.30
N SER A 129 -5.06 -11.04 -17.13
CA SER A 129 -5.15 -11.43 -18.53
C SER A 129 -4.13 -12.51 -18.86
N ILE A 130 -4.52 -13.44 -19.72
CA ILE A 130 -3.70 -14.60 -20.10
C ILE A 130 -3.59 -14.60 -21.62
N SER A 131 -2.36 -14.62 -22.13
CA SER A 131 -2.07 -14.62 -23.57
C SER A 131 -1.17 -15.80 -23.91
N TRP A 132 -1.61 -16.65 -24.85
CA TRP A 132 -0.80 -17.74 -25.38
C TRP A 132 0.04 -17.22 -26.56
N LYS A 133 1.37 -17.30 -26.43
CA LYS A 133 2.31 -16.95 -27.50
C LYS A 133 2.61 -18.11 -28.43
N SER A 134 2.53 -19.33 -27.91
CA SER A 134 2.67 -20.58 -28.66
C SER A 134 1.98 -21.71 -27.90
N ALA A 135 2.00 -22.94 -28.44
CA ALA A 135 1.45 -24.11 -27.73
C ALA A 135 2.16 -24.43 -26.39
N LYS A 136 3.31 -23.80 -26.09
CA LYS A 136 4.11 -24.07 -24.88
C LYS A 136 4.44 -22.82 -24.07
N GLN A 137 4.08 -21.63 -24.56
CA GLN A 137 4.42 -20.37 -23.93
C GLN A 137 3.16 -19.56 -23.66
N VAL A 138 2.95 -19.25 -22.38
CA VAL A 138 1.83 -18.47 -21.89
C VAL A 138 2.36 -17.31 -21.06
N GLU A 139 1.75 -16.15 -21.24
CA GLU A 139 1.99 -14.94 -20.46
C GLU A 139 0.77 -14.65 -19.62
N ILE A 140 1.00 -14.28 -18.36
CA ILE A 140 -0.05 -13.91 -17.40
C ILE A 140 0.29 -12.52 -16.91
N TYR A 141 -0.61 -11.58 -17.15
CA TYR A 141 -0.50 -10.19 -16.72
C TYR A 141 -1.45 -9.96 -15.57
N ILE A 142 -0.99 -9.24 -14.54
CA ILE A 142 -1.76 -8.98 -13.33
C ILE A 142 -1.65 -7.50 -12.97
N VAL A 143 -2.79 -6.85 -12.77
CA VAL A 143 -2.93 -5.49 -12.28
C VAL A 143 -3.32 -5.56 -10.80
N MET A 144 -2.58 -4.86 -9.95
CA MET A 144 -2.89 -4.72 -8.53
C MET A 144 -3.11 -3.25 -8.18
N ARG A 145 -3.93 -2.99 -7.15
CA ARG A 145 -4.24 -1.63 -6.68
C ARG A 145 -4.18 -1.61 -5.17
N PRO A 146 -3.14 -1.04 -4.54
CA PRO A 146 -3.10 -0.87 -3.09
C PRO A 146 -4.29 -0.07 -2.56
N VAL A 147 -4.66 -0.31 -1.30
CA VAL A 147 -5.57 0.58 -0.56
C VAL A 147 -4.83 1.87 -0.19
N GLU A 148 -5.55 2.98 -0.15
CA GLU A 148 -5.02 4.29 0.19
C GLU A 148 -4.45 4.34 1.61
N SER A 149 -3.32 5.04 1.77
CA SER A 149 -2.71 5.39 3.05
C SER A 149 -2.37 6.87 3.02
N PRO A 150 -3.01 7.71 3.85
CA PRO A 150 -2.79 9.15 3.81
C PRO A 150 -1.37 9.49 4.28
N LYS A 151 -0.67 10.32 3.50
CA LYS A 151 0.65 10.89 3.84
C LYS A 151 0.57 12.34 4.34
N GLU A 152 -0.54 13.00 4.05
CA GLU A 152 -0.86 14.36 4.49
C GLU A 152 -2.33 14.38 4.92
N ILE A 153 -2.62 15.11 5.99
CA ILE A 153 -3.96 15.29 6.51
C ILE A 153 -4.16 16.77 6.83
N THR A 154 -5.16 17.37 6.21
CA THR A 154 -5.60 18.73 6.51
C THR A 154 -6.89 18.67 7.34
N VAL A 155 -6.87 19.29 8.51
CA VAL A 155 -8.04 19.36 9.40
C VAL A 155 -8.58 20.79 9.38
N GLY A 156 -9.81 20.95 8.89
CA GLY A 156 -10.55 22.22 8.95
C GLY A 156 -11.47 22.24 10.16
N LEU A 157 -11.42 23.32 10.96
CA LEU A 157 -12.33 23.56 12.07
C LEU A 157 -13.23 24.74 11.73
N LEU A 158 -14.55 24.51 11.72
CA LEU A 158 -15.55 25.57 11.63
C LEU A 158 -16.19 25.76 13.00
N LEU A 159 -16.23 27.00 13.49
CA LEU A 159 -17.03 27.38 14.64
C LEU A 159 -18.41 27.81 14.15
N ASP A 160 -19.42 26.98 14.38
CA ASP A 160 -20.83 27.35 14.21
C ASP A 160 -21.37 27.89 15.53
N THR A 161 -21.81 29.14 15.54
CA THR A 161 -22.44 29.80 16.70
C THR A 161 -23.92 30.09 16.46
N SER A 162 -24.53 29.52 15.42
CA SER A 162 -25.98 29.61 15.24
C SER A 162 -26.66 28.81 16.34
N LEU A 163 -27.41 29.50 17.20
CA LEU A 163 -28.26 28.92 18.21
C LEU A 163 -29.48 28.29 17.51
N ASP A 164 -29.96 27.15 17.99
CA ASP A 164 -31.27 26.59 17.63
C ASP A 164 -32.36 27.66 17.76
N SER A 165 -32.69 28.35 16.65
CA SER A 165 -33.79 29.29 16.60
C SER A 165 -35.09 28.50 16.56
N THR A 166 -35.46 27.95 17.72
CA THR A 166 -36.86 27.69 18.06
C THR A 166 -37.47 29.04 18.45
N GLU A 167 -37.62 29.93 17.46
CA GLU A 167 -38.55 31.04 17.58
C GLU A 167 -39.84 30.64 16.87
N GLU A 168 -40.81 30.21 17.68
CA GLU A 168 -42.21 30.19 17.35
C GLU A 168 -42.63 31.58 16.84
N ALA A 169 -42.80 31.71 15.52
CA ALA A 169 -43.58 32.80 14.96
C ALA A 169 -45.06 32.38 14.93
N ALA A 170 -45.76 32.70 16.02
CA ALA A 170 -47.21 32.85 16.08
C ALA A 170 -47.67 34.12 15.35
#